data_AF-A0A535HXB3-F1
#
_entry.id   AF-A0A535HXB3-F1
#
_cell.length_a   1.000
_cell.length_b   1.000
_cell.length_c   1.000
_cell.angle_alpha   90.00
_cell.angle_beta   90.00
_cell.angle_gamma   90.00
#
_symmetry.space_group_name_H-M   'P 1'
#
loop_
_entity.id
_entity.type
_entity.pdbx_description
1 polymer ?
#
loop_
_entity_poly.entity_id
_entity_poly.type
_entity_poly.pdbx_seq_one_letter_code
_entity_poly.pdbx_strand_id
1 'polypeptide(L)'
;MPPVARAATSRSAGRDRPSPRSRRGCRRWPRSSRSLLHPGAAGAASGMSRVPYRGACIAVDGDGVAQGGAPVHDGVVVVDSDGHLVEHSTVYDGRIDPRHLEHAPRVLRMEDGRQGFSFFGMPPGRGDFGPGDAITPGGLLQPRMLDWDEGQPGGFDPQRRLADMDVEGIDAAVLFPTLGLFLSLVPEAEAAVAIARVLNDRALEYCAADRTRLFPVGVLPLKDVAAAVTELQRCAGAGFAAVVVRPNPDPITQRHLDDPAHDRLWHAAEEAGITVCVHEGVNPLLPFAGLERCPTMFDWHCVSHPFEQMLAMLGLMRAGVMERHPSLRFGFMEANCGWVPYWLERMDSNWHNLGSRAPEIRRPPSEYFRRQCAVTCEADEQATAMVCEVVGDSHVMWASDYPHFDAEFPGAVAEMFERGDLSSERRARVMGANAIDFFRLPLRATTEPLSSSR
;
A
#
# COMPACT_ATOMS: atom_id res chain seq x y z
N MET A 1 6.39 -3.19 64.09
CA MET A 1 6.55 -1.88 64.77
C MET A 1 7.72 -1.99 65.75
N PRO A 2 8.50 -0.91 66.01
CA PRO A 2 9.72 -0.90 66.84
C PRO A 2 9.44 -0.48 68.32
N PRO A 3 10.40 -0.51 69.27
CA PRO A 3 11.45 0.54 69.47
C PRO A 3 12.90 -0.02 69.77
N VAL A 4 14.01 0.60 69.32
CA VAL A 4 14.83 1.72 69.94
C VAL A 4 15.37 1.36 71.36
N ALA A 5 16.65 1.46 71.76
CA ALA A 5 17.93 2.07 71.27
C ALA A 5 19.16 1.23 71.80
N ARG A 6 20.49 1.51 71.77
CA ARG A 6 21.49 2.56 71.35
C ARG A 6 22.88 1.84 71.21
N ALA A 7 24.11 2.36 70.98
CA ALA A 7 24.77 3.68 70.87
C ALA A 7 25.94 3.60 69.82
N ALA A 8 26.59 4.66 69.29
CA ALA A 8 27.74 5.49 69.77
C ALA A 8 29.09 4.75 70.01
N THR A 9 30.28 5.24 69.60
CA THR A 9 30.73 6.63 69.31
C THR A 9 31.79 6.82 68.18
N SER A 10 31.59 7.85 67.34
CA SER A 10 32.62 8.80 66.82
C SER A 10 33.71 8.31 65.80
N ARG A 11 34.30 9.16 64.93
CA ARG A 11 34.24 10.64 64.73
C ARG A 11 34.67 11.07 63.31
N SER A 12 34.03 12.12 62.76
CA SER A 12 34.55 13.26 61.92
C SER A 12 35.71 13.08 60.90
N ALA A 13 35.82 13.80 59.77
CA ALA A 13 34.98 14.74 58.98
C ALA A 13 35.79 15.11 57.69
N GLY A 14 35.34 15.81 56.65
CA GLY A 14 34.06 16.48 56.31
C GLY A 14 34.01 16.79 54.80
N ARG A 15 32.84 17.10 54.21
CA ARG A 15 32.32 18.48 53.94
C ARG A 15 32.95 19.17 52.70
N ASP A 16 32.23 19.84 51.80
CA ASP A 16 30.77 20.07 51.71
C ASP A 16 30.26 20.37 50.28
N ARG A 17 28.93 20.29 50.10
CA ARG A 17 28.11 20.78 48.96
C ARG A 17 27.71 22.27 49.22
N PRO A 18 27.20 23.10 48.25
CA PRO A 18 26.08 22.79 47.35
C PRO A 18 26.01 23.53 45.97
N SER A 19 24.86 23.41 45.30
CA SER A 19 24.39 24.04 44.05
C SER A 19 23.53 25.31 44.33
N PRO A 20 22.79 25.98 43.38
CA PRO A 20 22.57 25.71 41.94
C PRO A 20 22.47 26.95 40.98
N ARG A 21 22.13 26.69 39.69
CA ARG A 21 21.51 27.57 38.65
C ARG A 21 22.24 28.84 38.17
N SER A 22 22.51 28.93 36.86
CA SER A 22 21.74 29.80 35.92
C SER A 22 22.13 29.57 34.44
N ARG A 23 21.67 30.42 33.50
CA ARG A 23 21.52 30.16 32.04
C ARG A 23 22.58 30.82 31.14
N ARG A 24 22.63 30.32 29.88
CA ARG A 24 23.00 30.94 28.57
C ARG A 24 24.35 30.48 27.98
N GLY A 25 24.35 30.17 26.67
CA GLY A 25 25.56 29.75 25.95
C GLY A 25 25.38 29.31 24.48
N CYS A 26 24.38 29.80 23.73
CA CYS A 26 24.18 29.39 22.34
C CYS A 26 25.34 29.84 21.43
N ARG A 27 26.02 28.90 20.76
CA ARG A 27 27.00 29.23 19.72
C ARG A 27 26.30 29.62 18.42
N ARG A 28 26.27 30.92 18.11
CA ARG A 28 25.87 31.42 16.79
C ARG A 28 26.98 31.14 15.77
N TRP A 29 26.60 30.64 14.59
CA TRP A 29 27.35 30.89 13.36
C TRP A 29 26.91 32.23 12.74
N PRO A 30 27.77 32.92 11.97
CA PRO A 30 27.52 34.29 11.54
C PRO A 30 26.49 34.41 10.40
N ARG A 31 25.79 35.55 10.34
CA ARG A 31 24.99 35.98 9.18
C ARG A 31 25.75 37.01 8.36
N SER A 32 25.97 36.72 7.08
CA SER A 32 26.33 37.67 6.02
C SER A 32 25.20 37.60 4.98
N SER A 33 24.24 38.53 5.01
CA SER A 33 24.25 39.80 4.25
C SER A 33 23.78 39.61 2.79
N ARG A 34 22.59 40.15 2.48
CA ARG A 34 21.97 40.13 1.14
C ARG A 34 22.72 40.99 0.14
N SER A 35 22.78 40.57 -1.13
CA SER A 35 22.67 41.50 -2.27
C SER A 35 22.22 40.80 -3.57
N LEU A 36 21.09 41.29 -4.12
CA LEU A 36 20.85 41.54 -5.55
C LEU A 36 21.26 40.49 -6.61
N LEU A 37 20.24 39.86 -7.22
CA LEU A 37 20.13 39.77 -8.69
C LEU A 37 18.67 40.09 -9.10
N HIS A 38 18.50 40.71 -10.27
CA HIS A 38 17.19 41.02 -10.88
C HIS A 38 16.82 39.93 -11.92
N PRO A 39 15.55 39.85 -12.37
CA PRO A 39 15.08 38.76 -13.23
C PRO A 39 15.43 38.98 -14.70
N GLY A 40 15.48 37.91 -15.48
CA GLY A 40 15.55 38.00 -16.95
C GLY A 40 15.80 36.67 -17.67
N ALA A 41 14.73 35.98 -18.06
CA ALA A 41 14.60 35.18 -19.29
C ALA A 41 13.29 34.38 -19.26
N ALA A 42 12.27 34.81 -20.01
CA ALA A 42 11.10 33.97 -20.28
C ALA A 42 11.40 33.09 -21.50
N GLY A 43 11.56 31.78 -21.29
CA GLY A 43 11.59 30.79 -22.36
C GLY A 43 10.19 30.25 -22.60
N ALA A 44 9.65 30.41 -23.81
CA ALA A 44 8.29 29.95 -24.12
C ALA A 44 8.26 28.45 -24.42
N ALA A 45 7.51 27.68 -23.62
CA ALA A 45 7.07 26.35 -24.00
C ALA A 45 5.83 26.46 -24.90
N SER A 46 5.94 26.02 -26.16
CA SER A 46 4.82 25.97 -27.11
C SER A 46 3.85 24.84 -26.75
N GLY A 47 2.56 25.13 -26.66
CA GLY A 47 1.57 24.19 -26.11
C GLY A 47 1.25 22.98 -27.00
N MET A 48 1.01 21.84 -26.35
CA MET A 48 0.35 20.68 -26.93
C MET A 48 -1.17 20.90 -26.95
N SER A 49 -1.79 20.82 -28.13
CA SER A 49 -3.23 20.98 -28.29
C SER A 49 -3.96 19.68 -27.94
N ARG A 50 -4.65 19.63 -26.79
CA ARG A 50 -5.60 18.53 -26.48
C ARG A 50 -6.64 18.42 -27.60
N VAL A 51 -6.70 17.27 -28.27
CA VAL A 51 -7.69 16.97 -29.32
C VAL A 51 -8.90 16.30 -28.67
N PRO A 52 -10.13 16.84 -28.80
CA PRO A 52 -11.31 16.21 -28.22
C PRO A 52 -11.77 15.05 -29.10
N TYR A 53 -11.59 13.81 -28.61
CA TYR A 53 -12.17 12.62 -29.22
C TYR A 53 -13.70 12.71 -29.20
N ARG A 54 -14.35 12.25 -30.28
CA ARG A 54 -15.82 12.19 -30.40
C ARG A 54 -16.26 10.77 -30.71
N GLY A 55 -16.68 10.04 -29.68
CA GLY A 55 -17.39 8.78 -29.85
C GLY A 55 -18.70 8.96 -30.63
N ALA A 56 -19.03 8.01 -31.49
CA ALA A 56 -20.26 7.97 -32.27
C ALA A 56 -21.18 6.84 -31.78
N CYS A 57 -22.48 6.96 -32.06
CA CYS A 57 -23.49 6.04 -31.54
C CYS A 57 -23.36 4.61 -32.11
N ILE A 58 -23.58 3.62 -31.24
CA ILE A 58 -23.62 2.19 -31.60
C ILE A 58 -24.99 1.86 -32.21
N ALA A 59 -24.99 1.00 -33.25
CA ALA A 59 -26.19 0.36 -33.79
C ALA A 59 -26.31 -1.07 -33.22
N VAL A 60 -27.55 -1.55 -33.04
CA VAL A 60 -27.84 -2.82 -32.35
C VAL A 60 -28.53 -3.79 -33.31
N ASP A 61 -28.04 -5.02 -33.36
CA ASP A 61 -28.82 -6.21 -33.74
C ASP A 61 -28.68 -7.26 -32.63
N GLY A 62 -29.73 -8.05 -32.41
CA GLY A 62 -29.92 -8.74 -31.13
C GLY A 62 -29.37 -10.17 -31.07
N ASP A 63 -28.60 -10.47 -30.01
CA ASP A 63 -28.96 -11.56 -29.08
C ASP A 63 -28.24 -11.46 -27.72
N GLY A 64 -28.92 -10.91 -26.72
CA GLY A 64 -28.87 -11.44 -25.34
C GLY A 64 -27.69 -11.14 -24.41
N VAL A 65 -26.59 -10.51 -24.82
CA VAL A 65 -25.49 -10.12 -23.89
C VAL A 65 -25.04 -8.67 -24.11
N ALA A 66 -24.98 -7.88 -23.04
CA ALA A 66 -24.49 -6.50 -23.09
C ALA A 66 -22.96 -6.45 -23.06
N GLN A 67 -22.32 -6.45 -24.23
CA GLN A 67 -20.91 -6.06 -24.35
C GLN A 67 -20.77 -4.54 -24.34
N GLY A 68 -20.60 -3.97 -23.14
CA GLY A 68 -20.12 -2.60 -22.98
C GLY A 68 -18.61 -2.57 -23.27
N GLY A 69 -18.23 -2.19 -24.49
CA GLY A 69 -16.82 -2.07 -24.87
C GLY A 69 -16.20 -0.80 -24.33
N ALA A 70 -15.27 -0.93 -23.37
CA ALA A 70 -14.27 0.07 -23.03
C ALA A 70 -13.41 0.43 -24.27
N PRO A 71 -12.65 1.54 -24.27
CA PRO A 71 -11.67 1.81 -25.33
C PRO A 71 -10.66 0.66 -25.43
N VAL A 72 -10.79 -0.18 -26.46
CA VAL A 72 -9.96 -1.39 -26.63
C VAL A 72 -8.54 -1.00 -27.04
N HIS A 73 -7.60 -1.10 -26.10
CA HIS A 73 -6.17 -0.86 -26.31
C HIS A 73 -5.53 -2.03 -27.09
N ASP A 74 -5.68 -2.04 -28.42
CA ASP A 74 -5.18 -3.05 -29.37
C ASP A 74 -5.62 -4.53 -29.10
N GLY A 75 -6.59 -4.73 -28.22
CA GLY A 75 -7.06 -6.05 -27.79
C GLY A 75 -6.41 -6.57 -26.50
N VAL A 76 -5.66 -5.73 -25.79
CA VAL A 76 -5.15 -6.01 -24.44
C VAL A 76 -6.29 -5.86 -23.42
N VAL A 77 -6.41 -6.82 -22.50
CA VAL A 77 -7.25 -6.70 -21.29
C VAL A 77 -6.45 -5.95 -20.23
N VAL A 78 -7.01 -4.87 -19.69
CA VAL A 78 -6.36 -4.04 -18.66
C VAL A 78 -6.87 -4.39 -17.26
N VAL A 79 -5.97 -4.76 -16.36
CA VAL A 79 -6.27 -5.02 -14.95
C VAL A 79 -5.41 -4.12 -14.06
N ASP A 80 -6.08 -3.22 -13.36
CA ASP A 80 -5.51 -2.46 -12.26
C ASP A 80 -5.21 -3.41 -11.09
N SER A 81 -3.93 -3.67 -10.83
CA SER A 81 -3.50 -4.65 -9.82
C SER A 81 -3.39 -4.08 -8.39
N ASP A 82 -3.50 -2.75 -8.26
CA ASP A 82 -3.32 -1.98 -7.04
C ASP A 82 -4.20 -0.72 -7.15
N GLY A 83 -5.44 -0.81 -6.67
CA GLY A 83 -6.36 0.31 -6.59
C GLY A 83 -7.17 0.25 -5.30
N HIS A 84 -7.64 1.39 -4.80
CA HIS A 84 -8.28 1.47 -3.49
C HIS A 84 -9.79 1.67 -3.54
N LEU A 85 -10.50 0.91 -2.68
CA LEU A 85 -11.83 1.27 -2.21
C LEU A 85 -11.66 2.05 -0.89
N VAL A 86 -12.36 3.16 -0.79
CA VAL A 86 -12.22 4.11 0.32
C VAL A 86 -13.39 3.95 1.28
N GLU A 87 -13.09 3.66 2.53
CA GLU A 87 -14.12 3.46 3.55
C GLU A 87 -14.68 4.81 4.02
N HIS A 88 -15.96 5.07 3.75
CA HIS A 88 -16.66 6.29 4.18
C HIS A 88 -16.50 6.54 5.69
N SER A 89 -16.49 7.80 6.15
CA SER A 89 -16.25 8.15 7.56
C SER A 89 -17.21 7.45 8.55
N THR A 90 -18.39 7.07 8.08
CA THR A 90 -19.44 6.32 8.81
C THR A 90 -19.38 4.79 8.63
N VAL A 91 -18.28 4.21 8.14
CA VAL A 91 -18.19 2.76 7.78
C VAL A 91 -18.55 1.81 8.94
N TYR A 92 -18.39 2.24 10.19
CA TYR A 92 -18.70 1.43 11.37
C TYR A 92 -20.12 1.64 11.94
N ASP A 93 -20.89 2.62 11.43
CA ASP A 93 -22.15 3.04 12.03
C ASP A 93 -23.19 1.91 12.01
N GLY A 94 -23.62 1.49 13.20
CA GLY A 94 -24.55 0.37 13.39
C GLY A 94 -23.99 -1.02 13.02
N ARG A 95 -22.71 -1.11 12.64
CA ARG A 95 -22.06 -2.35 12.14
C ARG A 95 -21.14 -3.01 13.15
N ILE A 96 -20.73 -2.29 14.21
CA ILE A 96 -19.83 -2.80 15.25
C ILE A 96 -20.38 -2.50 16.65
N ASP A 97 -19.99 -3.31 17.63
CA ASP A 97 -20.20 -3.00 19.05
C ASP A 97 -19.41 -1.71 19.41
N PRO A 98 -20.05 -0.67 19.99
CA PRO A 98 -19.37 0.56 20.36
C PRO A 98 -18.13 0.41 21.25
N ARG A 99 -18.01 -0.70 22.01
CA ARG A 99 -16.80 -0.98 22.83
C ARG A 99 -15.54 -1.25 22.00
N HIS A 100 -15.67 -1.46 20.69
CA HIS A 100 -14.55 -1.64 19.76
C HIS A 100 -14.25 -0.39 18.92
N LEU A 101 -15.08 0.66 19.00
CA LEU A 101 -14.88 1.88 18.21
C LEU A 101 -13.74 2.76 18.70
N GLU A 102 -13.40 2.73 19.99
CA GLU A 102 -12.55 3.73 20.64
C GLU A 102 -11.22 3.94 19.89
N HIS A 103 -10.55 2.85 19.55
CA HIS A 103 -9.25 2.87 18.87
C HIS A 103 -9.29 2.51 17.37
N ALA A 104 -10.49 2.41 16.77
CA ALA A 104 -10.64 2.10 15.35
C ALA A 104 -10.05 3.21 14.45
N PRO A 105 -9.33 2.86 13.36
CA PRO A 105 -8.91 3.81 12.33
C PRO A 105 -10.13 4.53 11.74
N ARG A 106 -10.20 5.84 11.94
CA ARG A 106 -11.37 6.66 11.61
C ARG A 106 -10.95 8.03 11.11
N VAL A 107 -11.84 8.67 10.36
CA VAL A 107 -11.82 10.12 10.19
C VAL A 107 -12.87 10.75 11.08
N LEU A 108 -12.47 11.75 11.87
CA LEU A 108 -13.35 12.45 12.82
C LEU A 108 -13.34 13.96 12.56
N ARG A 109 -14.46 14.63 12.85
CA ARG A 109 -14.62 16.07 12.65
C ARG A 109 -14.09 16.85 13.87
N MET A 110 -13.22 17.84 13.64
CA MET A 110 -12.60 18.71 14.63
C MET A 110 -13.53 19.87 15.04
N GLU A 111 -13.17 20.57 16.14
CA GLU A 111 -13.87 21.78 16.61
C GLU A 111 -13.93 22.91 15.56
N ASP A 112 -12.98 22.96 14.61
CA ASP A 112 -12.98 23.94 13.52
C ASP A 112 -13.85 23.55 12.32
N GLY A 113 -14.55 22.42 12.41
CA GLY A 113 -15.47 21.93 11.40
C GLY A 113 -14.83 21.02 10.35
N ARG A 114 -13.51 21.01 10.17
CA ARG A 114 -12.83 20.11 9.22
C ARG A 114 -12.66 18.69 9.77
N GLN A 115 -12.38 17.74 8.90
CA GLN A 115 -12.03 16.37 9.25
C GLN A 115 -10.52 16.16 9.47
N GLY A 116 -10.17 15.13 10.25
CA GLY A 116 -8.80 14.68 10.50
C GLY A 116 -8.76 13.20 10.88
N PHE A 117 -7.63 12.54 10.64
CA PHE A 117 -7.45 11.13 10.99
C PHE A 117 -7.33 10.91 12.50
N SER A 118 -7.94 9.83 12.99
CA SER A 118 -7.87 9.35 14.37
C SER A 118 -7.40 7.89 14.36
N PHE A 119 -6.29 7.65 15.08
CA PHE A 119 -5.64 6.36 15.26
C PHE A 119 -5.29 6.17 16.74
N PHE A 120 -5.18 4.94 17.23
CA PHE A 120 -5.02 4.63 18.68
C PHE A 120 -6.09 5.29 19.59
N GLY A 121 -7.20 5.79 19.05
CA GLY A 121 -8.19 6.58 19.79
C GLY A 121 -7.73 8.00 20.16
N MET A 122 -6.60 8.45 19.62
CA MET A 122 -6.15 9.84 19.77
C MET A 122 -7.11 10.80 19.03
N PRO A 123 -7.36 12.01 19.57
CA PRO A 123 -8.16 13.01 18.88
C PRO A 123 -7.50 13.41 17.55
N PRO A 124 -8.29 13.75 16.52
CA PRO A 124 -7.75 14.12 15.20
C PRO A 124 -6.84 15.34 15.28
N GLY A 125 -5.66 15.21 14.69
CA GLY A 125 -4.66 16.28 14.60
C GLY A 125 -4.95 17.26 13.46
N ARG A 126 -4.55 18.52 13.64
CA ARG A 126 -4.43 19.46 12.52
C ARG A 126 -3.15 19.14 11.74
N GLY A 127 -3.29 18.37 10.66
CA GLY A 127 -2.21 18.15 9.69
C GLY A 127 -1.99 19.36 8.77
N ASP A 128 -0.90 19.30 8.01
CA ASP A 128 -0.60 20.23 6.91
C ASP A 128 -1.38 19.90 5.61
N PHE A 129 -2.24 18.88 5.65
CA PHE A 129 -3.22 18.47 4.64
C PHE A 129 -4.51 17.98 5.32
N GLY A 130 -5.62 17.94 4.58
CA GLY A 130 -6.89 17.35 4.98
C GLY A 130 -7.00 15.88 4.54
N PRO A 131 -7.77 15.02 5.23
CA PRO A 131 -7.85 13.60 4.88
C PRO A 131 -8.28 13.31 3.43
N GLY A 132 -9.14 14.14 2.84
CA GLY A 132 -9.59 13.98 1.45
C GLY A 132 -8.47 14.24 0.43
N ASP A 133 -7.43 14.99 0.79
CA ASP A 133 -6.29 15.29 -0.08
C ASP A 133 -5.45 14.03 -0.36
N ALA A 134 -5.51 13.03 0.51
CA ALA A 134 -4.80 11.75 0.38
C ALA A 134 -5.55 10.71 -0.47
N ILE A 135 -6.82 10.94 -0.77
CA ILE A 135 -7.74 10.05 -1.52
C ILE A 135 -8.41 10.80 -2.68
N THR A 136 -7.67 11.74 -3.26
CA THR A 136 -8.04 12.43 -4.49
C THR A 136 -6.80 12.58 -5.36
N PRO A 137 -6.80 12.15 -6.63
CA PRO A 137 -5.70 12.37 -7.58
C PRO A 137 -5.25 13.84 -7.61
N GLY A 138 -3.95 14.07 -7.41
CA GLY A 138 -3.37 15.42 -7.28
C GLY A 138 -3.81 16.20 -6.03
N GLY A 139 -4.42 15.56 -5.03
CA GLY A 139 -5.06 16.19 -3.87
C GLY A 139 -4.11 17.07 -3.04
N LEU A 140 -2.92 16.56 -2.72
CA LEU A 140 -1.88 17.32 -2.00
C LEU A 140 -1.30 18.52 -2.80
N LEU A 141 -1.65 18.66 -4.08
CA LEU A 141 -1.29 19.82 -4.92
C LEU A 141 -2.39 20.90 -4.93
N GLN A 142 -3.56 20.64 -4.34
CA GLN A 142 -4.69 21.57 -4.35
C GLN A 142 -4.51 22.74 -3.37
N PRO A 143 -5.00 23.95 -3.70
CA PRO A 143 -4.88 25.13 -2.83
C PRO A 143 -5.86 25.12 -1.65
N ARG A 144 -6.68 24.08 -1.49
CA ARG A 144 -7.66 23.89 -0.42
C ARG A 144 -7.61 22.44 0.05
N MET A 145 -7.53 22.26 1.36
CA MET A 145 -7.70 20.95 2.00
C MET A 145 -9.15 20.43 1.83
N LEU A 146 -9.25 19.16 1.46
CA LEU A 146 -10.48 18.39 1.34
C LEU A 146 -10.79 17.64 2.66
N ASP A 147 -12.05 17.67 3.07
CA ASP A 147 -12.58 16.69 4.02
C ASP A 147 -12.58 15.28 3.39
N TRP A 148 -12.53 14.22 4.18
CA TRP A 148 -12.53 12.82 3.69
C TRP A 148 -13.73 12.53 2.80
N ASP A 149 -14.93 12.94 3.23
CA ASP A 149 -16.17 12.73 2.48
C ASP A 149 -16.27 13.68 1.25
N GLU A 150 -15.26 14.52 0.97
CA GLU A 150 -15.07 15.27 -0.29
C GLU A 150 -14.06 14.61 -1.24
N GLY A 151 -13.46 13.47 -0.87
CA GLY A 151 -12.49 12.74 -1.70
C GLY A 151 -13.08 12.17 -2.99
N GLN A 152 -12.23 11.60 -3.86
CA GLN A 152 -12.63 11.18 -5.20
C GLN A 152 -13.83 10.19 -5.16
N PRO A 153 -14.97 10.52 -5.81
CA PRO A 153 -16.21 9.77 -5.60
C PRO A 153 -16.17 8.28 -5.93
N GLY A 154 -15.33 7.85 -6.88
CA GLY A 154 -15.15 6.43 -7.18
C GLY A 154 -14.50 5.63 -6.04
N GLY A 155 -13.72 6.26 -5.16
CA GLY A 155 -13.25 5.60 -3.93
C GLY A 155 -14.42 5.08 -3.08
N PHE A 156 -15.50 5.86 -2.94
CA PHE A 156 -16.62 5.57 -2.06
C PHE A 156 -17.80 4.83 -2.73
N ASP A 157 -18.08 5.15 -4.00
CA ASP A 157 -19.22 4.64 -4.77
C ASP A 157 -18.74 3.73 -5.92
N PRO A 158 -19.06 2.42 -5.91
CA PRO A 158 -18.63 1.50 -6.95
C PRO A 158 -19.23 1.80 -8.33
N GLN A 159 -20.38 2.49 -8.42
CA GLN A 159 -20.92 2.96 -9.70
C GLN A 159 -20.09 4.11 -10.28
N ARG A 160 -19.42 4.90 -9.42
CA ARG A 160 -18.46 5.92 -9.85
C ARG A 160 -17.12 5.29 -10.24
N ARG A 161 -16.61 4.32 -9.48
CA ARG A 161 -15.41 3.55 -9.87
C ARG A 161 -15.57 2.87 -11.22
N LEU A 162 -16.70 2.24 -11.50
CA LEU A 162 -16.95 1.62 -12.82
C LEU A 162 -16.94 2.64 -13.95
N ALA A 163 -17.57 3.81 -13.75
CA ALA A 163 -17.54 4.90 -14.75
C ALA A 163 -16.13 5.51 -14.93
N ASP A 164 -15.35 5.62 -13.86
CA ASP A 164 -13.97 6.12 -13.92
C ASP A 164 -13.02 5.09 -14.55
N MET A 165 -13.23 3.78 -14.31
CA MET A 165 -12.57 2.68 -15.03
C MET A 165 -12.90 2.69 -16.54
N ASP A 166 -14.15 2.97 -16.91
CA ASP A 166 -14.58 3.10 -18.31
C ASP A 166 -13.96 4.33 -19.02
N VAL A 167 -13.52 5.34 -18.26
CA VAL A 167 -12.79 6.52 -18.78
C VAL A 167 -11.31 6.22 -19.02
N GLU A 168 -10.67 5.45 -18.14
CA GLU A 168 -9.27 4.99 -18.32
C GLU A 168 -9.12 3.84 -19.34
N GLY A 169 -10.16 3.00 -19.49
CA GLY A 169 -10.05 1.75 -20.26
C GLY A 169 -9.65 0.53 -19.42
N ILE A 170 -9.94 0.55 -18.12
CA ILE A 170 -9.62 -0.55 -17.19
C ILE A 170 -10.76 -1.58 -17.20
N ASP A 171 -10.50 -2.82 -17.61
CA ASP A 171 -11.49 -3.89 -17.58
C ASP A 171 -11.80 -4.34 -16.15
N ALA A 172 -10.77 -4.52 -15.30
CA ALA A 172 -10.92 -4.98 -13.93
C ALA A 172 -9.96 -4.30 -12.93
N ALA A 173 -10.34 -4.26 -11.66
CA ALA A 173 -9.52 -3.71 -10.58
C ALA A 173 -9.48 -4.65 -9.35
N VAL A 174 -8.28 -4.83 -8.80
CA VAL A 174 -8.02 -5.49 -7.52
C VAL A 174 -8.03 -4.42 -6.43
N LEU A 175 -9.00 -4.50 -5.52
CA LEU A 175 -9.38 -3.40 -4.65
C LEU A 175 -8.94 -3.59 -3.20
N PHE A 176 -7.92 -2.81 -2.83
CA PHE A 176 -7.38 -2.68 -1.49
C PHE A 176 -8.22 -1.71 -0.63
N PRO A 177 -8.19 -1.84 0.71
CA PRO A 177 -8.76 -0.85 1.63
C PRO A 177 -7.85 0.38 1.74
N THR A 178 -8.35 1.52 2.26
CA THR A 178 -7.48 2.65 2.64
C THR A 178 -7.34 2.76 4.17
N LEU A 179 -8.45 2.89 4.91
CA LEU A 179 -8.40 2.92 6.39
C LEU A 179 -8.00 1.56 6.97
N GLY A 180 -8.34 0.46 6.29
CA GLY A 180 -8.00 -0.90 6.70
C GLY A 180 -6.50 -1.21 6.73
N LEU A 181 -5.66 -0.46 5.99
CA LEU A 181 -4.20 -0.59 6.08
C LEU A 181 -3.68 -0.28 7.51
N PHE A 182 -4.43 0.53 8.27
CA PHE A 182 -4.08 0.95 9.63
C PHE A 182 -4.63 0.03 10.74
N LEU A 183 -5.12 -1.16 10.40
CA LEU A 183 -5.68 -2.12 11.38
C LEU A 183 -4.69 -2.51 12.50
N SER A 184 -3.39 -2.50 12.22
CA SER A 184 -2.32 -2.72 13.21
C SER A 184 -2.22 -1.63 14.28
N LEU A 185 -2.85 -0.46 14.09
CA LEU A 185 -2.97 0.61 15.09
C LEU A 185 -4.14 0.41 16.09
N VAL A 186 -4.90 -0.68 16.00
CA VAL A 186 -5.90 -1.06 17.02
C VAL A 186 -5.22 -1.81 18.16
N PRO A 187 -5.25 -1.36 19.44
CA PRO A 187 -4.53 -2.04 20.51
C PRO A 187 -5.10 -3.41 20.88
N GLU A 188 -6.42 -3.51 21.02
CA GLU A 188 -7.12 -4.71 21.48
C GLU A 188 -7.32 -5.69 20.32
N ALA A 189 -6.80 -6.92 20.45
CA ALA A 189 -6.99 -7.94 19.42
C ALA A 189 -8.47 -8.26 19.15
N GLU A 190 -9.34 -8.25 20.17
CA GLU A 190 -10.79 -8.43 20.00
C GLU A 190 -11.41 -7.31 19.14
N ALA A 191 -11.00 -6.06 19.36
CA ALA A 191 -11.46 -4.93 18.56
C ALA A 191 -10.91 -4.99 17.12
N ALA A 192 -9.63 -5.37 16.95
CA ALA A 192 -9.05 -5.57 15.62
C ALA A 192 -9.80 -6.65 14.82
N VAL A 193 -10.21 -7.74 15.46
CA VAL A 193 -11.04 -8.79 14.83
C VAL A 193 -12.42 -8.25 14.44
N ALA A 194 -13.08 -7.49 15.32
CA ALA A 194 -14.38 -6.89 15.02
C ALA A 194 -14.33 -5.84 13.90
N ILE A 195 -13.27 -5.02 13.86
CA ILE A 195 -13.02 -4.01 12.83
C ILE A 195 -12.72 -4.69 11.48
N ALA A 196 -11.86 -5.70 11.45
CA ALA A 196 -11.53 -6.45 10.24
C ALA A 196 -12.79 -7.03 9.56
N ARG A 197 -13.71 -7.58 10.35
CA ARG A 197 -15.00 -8.11 9.84
C ARG A 197 -15.77 -7.02 9.09
N VAL A 198 -15.96 -5.85 9.70
CA VAL A 198 -16.73 -4.74 9.11
C VAL A 198 -16.08 -4.20 7.83
N LEU A 199 -14.75 -4.07 7.82
CA LEU A 199 -14.00 -3.60 6.64
C LEU A 199 -14.10 -4.60 5.49
N ASN A 200 -13.91 -5.90 5.76
CA ASN A 200 -14.04 -6.97 4.77
C ASN A 200 -15.49 -7.12 4.26
N ASP A 201 -16.49 -6.94 5.13
CA ASP A 201 -17.90 -6.92 4.73
C ASP A 201 -18.22 -5.71 3.85
N ARG A 202 -17.60 -4.54 4.13
CA ARG A 202 -17.74 -3.35 3.29
C ARG A 202 -17.05 -3.54 1.93
N ALA A 203 -15.90 -4.21 1.86
CA ALA A 203 -15.23 -4.56 0.61
C ALA A 203 -16.10 -5.47 -0.27
N LEU A 204 -16.75 -6.47 0.33
CA LEU A 204 -17.73 -7.34 -0.34
C LEU A 204 -18.97 -6.58 -0.83
N GLU A 205 -19.50 -5.63 -0.03
CA GLU A 205 -20.61 -4.77 -0.45
C GLU A 205 -20.26 -3.87 -1.64
N TYR A 206 -19.06 -3.30 -1.64
CA TYR A 206 -18.58 -2.44 -2.72
C TYR A 206 -18.42 -3.24 -4.02
N CYS A 207 -17.70 -4.35 -3.96
CA CYS A 207 -17.46 -5.21 -5.12
C CYS A 207 -18.73 -5.98 -5.57
N ALA A 208 -19.80 -5.97 -4.76
CA ALA A 208 -21.08 -6.57 -5.14
C ALA A 208 -21.75 -5.89 -6.34
N ALA A 209 -21.34 -4.67 -6.69
CA ALA A 209 -21.84 -3.92 -7.84
C ALA A 209 -21.50 -4.59 -9.17
N ASP A 210 -20.27 -5.07 -9.34
CA ASP A 210 -19.84 -5.89 -10.48
C ASP A 210 -18.73 -6.87 -10.05
N ARG A 211 -19.10 -8.13 -9.85
CA ARG A 211 -18.17 -9.21 -9.45
C ARG A 211 -17.36 -9.78 -10.61
N THR A 212 -17.47 -9.22 -11.82
CA THR A 212 -16.63 -9.56 -12.97
C THR A 212 -15.51 -8.54 -13.19
N ARG A 213 -15.66 -7.32 -12.65
CA ARG A 213 -14.70 -6.21 -12.76
C ARG A 213 -14.06 -5.82 -11.43
N LEU A 214 -14.75 -5.96 -10.29
CA LEU A 214 -14.28 -5.49 -8.98
C LEU A 214 -13.93 -6.68 -8.07
N PHE A 215 -12.67 -6.78 -7.63
CA PHE A 215 -12.15 -7.92 -6.86
C PHE A 215 -11.57 -7.47 -5.51
N PRO A 216 -12.18 -7.79 -4.36
CA PRO A 216 -11.75 -7.24 -3.08
C PRO A 216 -10.49 -7.92 -2.52
N VAL A 217 -9.71 -7.14 -1.76
CA VAL A 217 -8.57 -7.60 -0.94
C VAL A 217 -8.91 -7.47 0.55
N GLY A 218 -8.63 -8.52 1.33
CA GLY A 218 -9.11 -8.64 2.71
C GLY A 218 -8.07 -8.26 3.77
N VAL A 219 -8.47 -7.49 4.79
CA VAL A 219 -7.61 -7.18 5.95
C VAL A 219 -7.58 -8.32 6.96
N LEU A 220 -6.44 -8.48 7.64
CA LEU A 220 -6.20 -9.54 8.62
C LEU A 220 -5.83 -8.99 10.01
N PRO A 221 -6.52 -9.40 11.10
CA PRO A 221 -6.24 -8.94 12.47
C PRO A 221 -5.05 -9.67 13.11
N LEU A 222 -3.84 -9.49 12.56
CA LEU A 222 -2.62 -10.29 12.85
C LEU A 222 -2.23 -10.42 14.35
N LYS A 223 -2.70 -9.52 15.22
CA LYS A 223 -2.49 -9.60 16.68
C LYS A 223 -3.04 -10.91 17.27
N ASP A 224 -4.19 -11.37 16.78
CA ASP A 224 -4.71 -12.72 17.01
C ASP A 224 -4.60 -13.55 15.71
N VAL A 225 -3.55 -14.37 15.63
CA VAL A 225 -3.29 -15.21 14.46
C VAL A 225 -4.37 -16.29 14.25
N ALA A 226 -5.06 -16.75 15.30
CA ALA A 226 -6.13 -17.74 15.15
C ALA A 226 -7.38 -17.10 14.51
N ALA A 227 -7.71 -15.88 14.92
CA ALA A 227 -8.76 -15.10 14.29
C ALA A 227 -8.36 -14.63 12.87
N ALA A 228 -7.09 -14.30 12.63
CA ALA A 228 -6.58 -13.97 11.30
C ALA A 228 -6.65 -15.16 10.33
N VAL A 229 -6.30 -16.39 10.77
CA VAL A 229 -6.51 -17.62 9.98
C VAL A 229 -8.00 -17.81 9.65
N THR A 230 -8.87 -17.58 10.64
CA THR A 230 -10.33 -17.75 10.48
C THR A 230 -10.93 -16.70 9.54
N GLU A 231 -10.37 -15.49 9.48
CA GLU A 231 -10.80 -14.46 8.52
C GLU A 231 -10.21 -14.67 7.13
N LEU A 232 -8.94 -15.06 7.00
CA LEU A 232 -8.34 -15.47 5.74
C LEU A 232 -9.16 -16.56 5.05
N GLN A 233 -9.56 -17.60 5.80
CA GLN A 233 -10.39 -18.68 5.28
C GLN A 233 -11.77 -18.21 4.83
N ARG A 234 -12.34 -17.18 5.49
CA ARG A 234 -13.58 -16.54 5.00
C ARG A 234 -13.33 -15.73 3.74
N CYS A 235 -12.27 -14.92 3.66
CA CYS A 235 -11.96 -14.13 2.48
C CYS A 235 -11.80 -15.03 1.24
N ALA A 236 -11.03 -16.12 1.35
CA ALA A 236 -10.91 -17.11 0.28
C ALA A 236 -12.27 -17.74 -0.08
N GLY A 237 -13.07 -18.14 0.91
CA GLY A 237 -14.41 -18.71 0.70
C GLY A 237 -15.47 -17.71 0.17
N ALA A 238 -15.22 -16.41 0.27
CA ALA A 238 -16.13 -15.33 -0.16
C ALA A 238 -15.75 -14.71 -1.52
N GLY A 239 -14.65 -15.16 -2.14
CA GLY A 239 -14.22 -14.68 -3.46
C GLY A 239 -13.34 -13.42 -3.44
N PHE A 240 -12.59 -13.19 -2.36
CA PHE A 240 -11.50 -12.19 -2.37
C PHE A 240 -10.35 -12.69 -3.26
N ALA A 241 -9.74 -11.79 -4.02
CA ALA A 241 -8.57 -12.10 -4.85
C ALA A 241 -7.30 -12.30 -4.01
N ALA A 242 -7.19 -11.56 -2.90
CA ALA A 242 -6.05 -11.61 -2.00
C ALA A 242 -6.41 -11.20 -0.56
N VAL A 243 -5.42 -11.28 0.32
CA VAL A 243 -5.41 -10.66 1.65
C VAL A 243 -4.22 -9.74 1.81
N VAL A 244 -4.39 -8.58 2.45
CA VAL A 244 -3.35 -7.57 2.65
C VAL A 244 -2.74 -7.66 4.04
N VAL A 245 -1.42 -7.47 4.10
CA VAL A 245 -0.63 -7.32 5.33
C VAL A 245 0.33 -6.13 5.19
N ARG A 246 0.54 -5.38 6.28
CA ARG A 246 1.56 -4.34 6.34
C ARG A 246 2.96 -4.98 6.46
N PRO A 247 4.01 -4.43 5.82
CA PRO A 247 5.38 -4.90 5.99
C PRO A 247 5.96 -4.58 7.39
N ASN A 248 5.45 -3.53 8.02
CA ASN A 248 5.93 -2.99 9.29
C ASN A 248 5.72 -3.98 10.45
N PRO A 249 6.58 -3.96 11.49
CA PRO A 249 6.29 -4.66 12.73
C PRO A 249 5.05 -4.08 13.43
N ASP A 250 4.23 -4.95 14.00
CA ASP A 250 3.07 -4.54 14.79
C ASP A 250 3.54 -3.69 16.01
N PRO A 251 3.02 -2.47 16.21
CA PRO A 251 3.60 -1.53 17.18
C PRO A 251 3.49 -1.97 18.65
N ILE A 252 2.68 -2.99 18.96
CA ILE A 252 2.42 -3.45 20.34
C ILE A 252 3.02 -4.83 20.58
N THR A 253 2.79 -5.78 19.67
CA THR A 253 3.34 -7.14 19.78
C THR A 253 4.77 -7.24 19.25
N GLN A 254 5.26 -6.22 18.53
CA GLN A 254 6.59 -6.12 17.92
C GLN A 254 6.92 -7.27 16.95
N ARG A 255 5.90 -7.99 16.45
CA ARG A 255 6.06 -9.05 15.45
C ARG A 255 6.19 -8.45 14.06
N HIS A 256 7.22 -8.90 13.34
CA HIS A 256 7.31 -8.76 11.89
C HIS A 256 6.55 -9.91 11.19
N LEU A 257 6.36 -9.81 9.87
CA LEU A 257 5.75 -10.90 9.08
C LEU A 257 6.51 -12.25 9.19
N ASP A 258 7.79 -12.21 9.52
CA ASP A 258 8.66 -13.37 9.67
C ASP A 258 8.71 -13.97 11.10
N ASP A 259 7.86 -13.50 12.02
CA ASP A 259 7.68 -14.08 13.36
C ASP A 259 7.02 -15.48 13.30
N PRO A 260 7.55 -16.49 14.01
CA PRO A 260 7.00 -17.86 14.01
C PRO A 260 5.54 -17.99 14.47
N ALA A 261 4.97 -17.00 15.16
CA ALA A 261 3.53 -16.99 15.45
C ALA A 261 2.69 -17.01 14.16
N HIS A 262 3.20 -16.45 13.06
CA HIS A 262 2.52 -16.38 11.77
C HIS A 262 2.63 -17.65 10.90
N ASP A 263 3.42 -18.67 11.29
CA ASP A 263 3.54 -19.92 10.51
C ASP A 263 2.18 -20.60 10.22
N ARG A 264 1.23 -20.50 11.17
CA ARG A 264 -0.14 -21.01 10.97
C ARG A 264 -0.96 -20.20 9.98
N LEU A 265 -0.66 -18.91 9.82
CA LEU A 265 -1.29 -18.05 8.81
C LEU A 265 -0.75 -18.37 7.42
N TRP A 266 0.57 -18.53 7.28
CA TRP A 266 1.20 -18.87 6.00
C TRP A 266 0.77 -20.25 5.50
N HIS A 267 0.64 -21.24 6.39
CA HIS A 267 0.08 -22.54 6.02
C HIS A 267 -1.38 -22.46 5.56
N ALA A 268 -2.23 -21.69 6.26
CA ALA A 268 -3.63 -21.51 5.89
C ALA A 268 -3.81 -20.71 4.58
N ALA A 269 -2.92 -19.73 4.33
CA ALA A 269 -2.88 -18.98 3.08
C ALA A 269 -2.54 -19.89 1.88
N GLU A 270 -1.56 -20.78 2.05
CA GLU A 270 -1.19 -21.76 1.04
C GLU A 270 -2.29 -22.80 0.80
N GLU A 271 -2.90 -23.35 1.86
CA GLU A 271 -4.01 -24.32 1.79
C GLU A 271 -5.25 -23.72 1.10
N ALA A 272 -5.60 -22.47 1.41
CA ALA A 272 -6.67 -21.74 0.74
C ALA A 272 -6.31 -21.29 -0.69
N GLY A 273 -5.02 -21.35 -1.07
CA GLY A 273 -4.51 -20.94 -2.38
C GLY A 273 -4.57 -19.44 -2.65
N ILE A 274 -4.91 -18.61 -1.66
CA ILE A 274 -5.09 -17.16 -1.77
C ILE A 274 -3.74 -16.44 -1.88
N THR A 275 -3.72 -15.29 -2.57
CA THR A 275 -2.54 -14.43 -2.66
C THR A 275 -2.40 -13.59 -1.38
N VAL A 276 -1.17 -13.44 -0.88
CA VAL A 276 -0.85 -12.47 0.18
C VAL A 276 -0.20 -11.25 -0.46
N CYS A 277 -0.75 -10.08 -0.21
CA CYS A 277 -0.22 -8.80 -0.67
C CYS A 277 0.46 -8.10 0.52
N VAL A 278 1.73 -7.77 0.38
CA VAL A 278 2.42 -6.85 1.28
C VAL A 278 2.26 -5.45 0.68
N HIS A 279 1.68 -4.52 1.42
CA HIS A 279 1.30 -3.17 0.99
C HIS A 279 1.59 -2.19 2.12
N GLU A 280 1.98 -0.96 1.82
CA GLU A 280 2.34 0.04 2.83
C GLU A 280 1.18 1.04 3.06
N GLY A 281 1.24 2.28 2.60
CA GLY A 281 0.30 3.36 2.94
C GLY A 281 0.78 4.13 4.16
N VAL A 282 1.85 4.90 4.01
CA VAL A 282 2.64 5.57 5.08
C VAL A 282 1.87 6.09 6.29
N ASN A 283 2.35 5.77 7.50
CA ASN A 283 1.92 6.42 8.74
C ASN A 283 3.03 6.38 9.82
N PRO A 284 3.48 7.53 10.38
CA PRO A 284 4.57 7.58 11.37
C PRO A 284 4.21 6.98 12.75
N LEU A 285 2.98 6.51 12.94
CA LEU A 285 2.57 5.72 14.11
C LEU A 285 2.94 4.23 13.98
N LEU A 286 3.30 3.77 12.78
CA LEU A 286 3.92 2.46 12.55
C LEU A 286 5.45 2.61 12.50
N PRO A 287 6.23 1.66 13.07
CA PRO A 287 7.69 1.69 12.95
C PRO A 287 8.11 1.34 11.52
N PHE A 288 8.99 2.14 10.92
CA PHE A 288 9.62 1.83 9.62
C PHE A 288 11.10 2.22 9.58
N ALA A 289 11.82 1.72 8.58
CA ALA A 289 13.28 1.79 8.34
C ALA A 289 13.89 3.20 8.13
N GLY A 290 13.42 4.21 8.84
CA GLY A 290 13.88 5.59 8.69
C GLY A 290 13.22 6.58 9.64
N LEU A 291 12.22 6.17 10.43
CA LEU A 291 11.38 7.05 11.25
C LEU A 291 12.17 8.07 12.10
N GLU A 292 13.30 7.69 12.71
CA GLU A 292 14.14 8.60 13.51
C GLU A 292 14.95 9.63 12.68
N ARG A 293 14.99 9.47 11.35
CA ARG A 293 15.84 10.21 10.40
C ARG A 293 15.05 11.00 9.36
N CYS A 294 13.78 10.63 9.14
CA CYS A 294 12.87 11.23 8.17
C CYS A 294 11.92 12.22 8.88
N PRO A 295 12.12 13.55 8.76
CA PRO A 295 11.32 14.54 9.50
C PRO A 295 10.01 14.98 8.83
N THR A 296 9.79 14.71 7.53
CA THR A 296 8.59 15.15 6.78
C THR A 296 7.84 14.00 6.13
N MET A 297 6.57 14.24 5.75
CA MET A 297 5.75 13.28 5.00
C MET A 297 6.40 12.85 3.66
N PHE A 298 7.11 13.75 2.97
CA PHE A 298 7.93 13.41 1.79
C PHE A 298 9.04 12.40 2.15
N ASP A 299 9.77 12.65 3.24
CA ASP A 299 10.82 11.72 3.72
C ASP A 299 10.23 10.37 4.19
N TRP A 300 8.95 10.34 4.59
CA TRP A 300 8.23 9.11 4.93
C TRP A 300 7.80 8.36 3.66
N HIS A 301 7.22 9.04 2.66
CA HIS A 301 6.78 8.45 1.38
C HIS A 301 7.92 7.77 0.63
N CYS A 302 9.02 8.49 0.41
CA CYS A 302 10.16 7.99 -0.37
C CYS A 302 10.97 6.89 0.34
N VAL A 303 10.69 6.60 1.62
CA VAL A 303 11.46 5.63 2.41
C VAL A 303 10.62 4.45 2.86
N SER A 304 9.42 4.64 3.41
CA SER A 304 8.65 3.53 3.98
C SER A 304 8.32 2.48 2.93
N HIS A 305 7.75 2.89 1.79
CA HIS A 305 7.32 2.00 0.71
C HIS A 305 8.43 1.03 0.25
N PRO A 306 9.54 1.45 -0.40
CA PRO A 306 10.54 0.48 -0.87
C PRO A 306 11.36 -0.18 0.25
N PHE A 307 11.66 0.50 1.37
CA PHE A 307 12.53 -0.11 2.40
C PHE A 307 11.80 -1.13 3.26
N GLU A 308 10.52 -0.93 3.57
CA GLU A 308 9.75 -1.92 4.35
C GLU A 308 9.42 -3.13 3.48
N GLN A 309 9.14 -2.95 2.17
CA GLN A 309 9.00 -4.07 1.22
C GLN A 309 10.30 -4.88 1.09
N MET A 310 11.46 -4.23 1.00
CA MET A 310 12.78 -4.91 1.07
C MET A 310 12.94 -5.75 2.34
N LEU A 311 12.59 -5.19 3.51
CA LEU A 311 12.71 -5.87 4.80
C LEU A 311 11.73 -7.03 4.94
N ALA A 312 10.48 -6.87 4.49
CA ALA A 312 9.48 -7.93 4.46
C ALA A 312 9.93 -9.10 3.56
N MET A 313 10.40 -8.80 2.35
CA MET A 313 10.94 -9.80 1.42
C MET A 313 12.11 -10.57 2.04
N LEU A 314 13.08 -9.84 2.62
CA LEU A 314 14.22 -10.45 3.30
C LEU A 314 13.78 -11.30 4.49
N GLY A 315 12.84 -10.83 5.32
CA GLY A 315 12.33 -11.57 6.47
C GLY A 315 11.67 -12.89 6.07
N LEU A 316 10.71 -12.85 5.14
CA LEU A 316 9.97 -14.01 4.65
C LEU A 316 10.89 -15.08 4.03
N MET A 317 11.96 -14.67 3.33
CA MET A 317 13.00 -15.59 2.86
C MET A 317 13.88 -16.10 4.02
N ARG A 318 14.40 -15.20 4.87
CA ARG A 318 15.34 -15.48 5.97
C ARG A 318 14.79 -16.41 7.04
N ALA A 319 13.51 -16.29 7.38
CA ALA A 319 12.83 -17.19 8.31
C ALA A 319 12.32 -18.47 7.63
N GLY A 320 12.58 -18.66 6.33
CA GLY A 320 12.19 -19.84 5.57
C GLY A 320 10.69 -19.96 5.27
N VAL A 321 9.91 -18.88 5.36
CA VAL A 321 8.46 -18.92 5.05
C VAL A 321 8.27 -19.33 3.60
N MET A 322 8.98 -18.69 2.66
CA MET A 322 8.94 -19.01 1.23
C MET A 322 9.55 -20.40 0.88
N GLU A 323 10.31 -21.00 1.79
CA GLU A 323 10.85 -22.37 1.67
C GLU A 323 9.85 -23.42 2.20
N ARG A 324 9.13 -23.12 3.29
CA ARG A 324 8.04 -23.96 3.82
C ARG A 324 6.80 -23.92 2.94
N HIS A 325 6.53 -22.78 2.32
CA HIS A 325 5.33 -22.51 1.53
C HIS A 325 5.68 -22.21 0.06
N PRO A 326 6.13 -23.22 -0.72
CA PRO A 326 6.63 -23.01 -2.07
C PRO A 326 5.55 -22.58 -3.09
N SER A 327 4.26 -22.68 -2.76
CA SER A 327 3.14 -22.34 -3.65
C SER A 327 2.25 -21.16 -3.18
N LEU A 328 2.51 -20.63 -1.99
CA LEU A 328 1.94 -19.36 -1.51
C LEU A 328 2.52 -18.19 -2.30
N ARG A 329 1.66 -17.29 -2.80
CA ARG A 329 2.06 -16.15 -3.63
C ARG A 329 2.15 -14.87 -2.81
N PHE A 330 3.22 -14.10 -3.01
CA PHE A 330 3.51 -12.86 -2.29
C PHE A 330 3.64 -11.67 -3.26
N GLY A 331 2.68 -10.76 -3.25
CA GLY A 331 2.74 -9.50 -4.00
C GLY A 331 3.38 -8.40 -3.17
N PHE A 332 4.19 -7.54 -3.80
CA PHE A 332 4.82 -6.38 -3.18
C PHE A 332 4.28 -5.12 -3.87
N MET A 333 3.42 -4.41 -3.16
CA MET A 333 2.51 -3.38 -3.70
C MET A 333 2.99 -1.95 -3.37
N GLU A 334 2.45 -0.94 -4.06
CA GLU A 334 2.59 0.49 -3.73
C GLU A 334 4.04 0.91 -3.39
N ALA A 335 5.03 0.51 -4.20
CA ALA A 335 6.45 0.71 -3.85
C ALA A 335 7.43 0.84 -5.03
N ASN A 336 6.91 1.03 -6.25
CA ASN A 336 7.65 0.88 -7.51
C ASN A 336 8.27 -0.53 -7.69
N CYS A 337 8.78 -0.85 -8.88
CA CYS A 337 9.45 -2.13 -9.16
C CYS A 337 10.98 -2.04 -9.22
N GLY A 338 11.54 -0.85 -9.47
CA GLY A 338 12.96 -0.59 -9.76
C GLY A 338 13.95 -0.98 -8.66
N TRP A 339 13.49 -1.20 -7.43
CA TRP A 339 14.31 -1.65 -6.31
C TRP A 339 14.62 -3.16 -6.35
N VAL A 340 13.77 -3.96 -7.00
CA VAL A 340 13.83 -5.43 -6.95
C VAL A 340 15.13 -5.99 -7.54
N PRO A 341 15.61 -5.58 -8.74
CA PRO A 341 16.85 -6.11 -9.31
C PRO A 341 18.07 -5.97 -8.38
N TYR A 342 18.26 -4.78 -7.80
CA TYR A 342 19.33 -4.52 -6.83
C TYR A 342 19.16 -5.36 -5.56
N TRP A 343 17.94 -5.49 -5.05
CA TRP A 343 17.70 -6.24 -3.81
C TRP A 343 17.95 -7.74 -3.99
N LEU A 344 17.52 -8.32 -5.12
CA LEU A 344 17.79 -9.72 -5.45
C LEU A 344 19.28 -9.99 -5.67
N GLU A 345 20.00 -9.16 -6.43
CA GLU A 345 21.46 -9.29 -6.61
C GLU A 345 22.19 -9.21 -5.26
N ARG A 346 21.81 -8.24 -4.43
CA ARG A 346 22.36 -8.05 -3.09
C ARG A 346 22.11 -9.27 -2.21
N MET A 347 20.89 -9.79 -2.19
CA MET A 347 20.52 -10.94 -1.37
C MET A 347 21.20 -12.22 -1.86
N ASP A 348 21.27 -12.49 -3.17
CA ASP A 348 21.99 -13.65 -3.75
C ASP A 348 23.49 -13.59 -3.43
N SER A 349 24.12 -12.41 -3.56
CA SER A 349 25.53 -12.19 -3.21
C SER A 349 25.78 -12.39 -1.71
N ASN A 350 24.87 -11.94 -0.83
CA ASN A 350 24.98 -12.18 0.60
C ASN A 350 24.65 -13.63 0.98
N TRP A 351 23.79 -14.33 0.24
CA TRP A 351 23.55 -15.77 0.42
C TRP A 351 24.80 -16.59 0.07
N HIS A 352 25.48 -16.28 -1.04
CA HIS A 352 26.75 -16.93 -1.39
C HIS A 352 27.84 -16.72 -0.31
N ASN A 353 27.99 -15.49 0.18
CA ASN A 353 29.06 -15.14 1.12
C ASN A 353 28.75 -15.43 2.60
N LEU A 354 27.48 -15.43 2.99
CA LEU A 354 27.03 -15.46 4.39
C LEU A 354 25.92 -16.49 4.67
N GLY A 355 25.46 -17.28 3.69
CA GLY A 355 24.30 -18.20 3.82
C GLY A 355 24.41 -19.22 4.95
N SER A 356 25.63 -19.58 5.38
CA SER A 356 25.87 -20.38 6.59
C SER A 356 25.40 -19.72 7.90
N ARG A 357 25.04 -18.44 7.88
CA ARG A 357 24.40 -17.67 8.97
C ARG A 357 22.88 -17.54 8.81
N ALA A 358 22.31 -18.01 7.70
CA ALA A 358 20.87 -17.95 7.38
C ALA A 358 20.39 -19.30 6.80
N PRO A 359 20.46 -20.41 7.59
CA PRO A 359 20.34 -21.78 7.10
C PRO A 359 18.96 -22.16 6.53
N GLU A 360 17.92 -21.37 6.80
CA GLU A 360 16.59 -21.59 6.20
C GLU A 360 16.49 -21.07 4.76
N ILE A 361 17.42 -20.21 4.32
CA ILE A 361 17.55 -19.80 2.92
C ILE A 361 18.34 -20.90 2.19
N ARG A 362 17.64 -21.89 1.61
CA ARG A 362 18.26 -23.08 1.00
C ARG A 362 18.62 -22.94 -0.48
N ARG A 363 18.18 -21.86 -1.11
CA ARG A 363 18.37 -21.50 -2.53
C ARG A 363 18.81 -20.03 -2.63
N PRO A 364 19.30 -19.55 -3.78
CA PRO A 364 19.39 -18.12 -4.03
C PRO A 364 18.05 -17.41 -3.75
N PRO A 365 18.02 -16.31 -2.96
CA PRO A 365 16.88 -15.40 -2.83
C PRO A 365 16.11 -15.11 -4.13
N SER A 366 16.79 -14.98 -5.28
CA SER A 366 16.14 -14.79 -6.58
C SER A 366 15.41 -16.04 -7.15
N GLU A 367 15.67 -17.26 -6.64
CA GLU A 367 14.82 -18.44 -6.89
C GLU A 367 13.52 -18.43 -6.07
N TYR A 368 13.50 -17.76 -4.90
CA TYR A 368 12.26 -17.57 -4.14
C TYR A 368 11.37 -16.56 -4.86
N PHE A 369 11.94 -15.41 -5.26
CA PHE A 369 11.21 -14.39 -6.02
C PHE A 369 10.57 -14.96 -7.30
N ARG A 370 11.38 -15.56 -8.20
CA ARG A 370 10.87 -16.11 -9.47
C ARG A 370 9.91 -17.30 -9.32
N ARG A 371 9.82 -17.92 -8.14
CA ARG A 371 8.87 -19.01 -7.88
C ARG A 371 7.48 -18.51 -7.49
N GLN A 372 7.38 -17.40 -6.75
CA GLN A 372 6.13 -17.06 -6.05
C GLN A 372 5.88 -15.57 -5.79
N CYS A 373 6.72 -14.66 -6.29
CA CYS A 373 6.55 -13.23 -6.05
C CYS A 373 6.16 -12.45 -7.31
N ALA A 374 5.49 -11.33 -7.11
CA ALA A 374 5.27 -10.27 -8.10
C ALA A 374 5.39 -8.89 -7.42
N VAL A 375 5.60 -7.85 -8.20
CA VAL A 375 5.70 -6.45 -7.76
C VAL A 375 4.84 -5.55 -8.65
N THR A 376 4.30 -4.46 -8.11
CA THR A 376 3.57 -3.46 -8.91
C THR A 376 4.50 -2.41 -9.52
N CYS A 377 4.04 -1.73 -10.57
CA CYS A 377 4.66 -0.53 -11.12
C CYS A 377 3.61 0.47 -11.60
N GLU A 378 3.84 1.75 -11.30
CA GLU A 378 3.06 2.86 -11.85
C GLU A 378 3.40 3.15 -13.33
N ALA A 379 2.61 4.03 -13.97
CA ALA A 379 2.74 4.34 -15.39
C ALA A 379 4.05 5.08 -15.75
N ASP A 380 4.48 6.04 -14.92
CA ASP A 380 5.66 6.88 -15.16
C ASP A 380 6.99 6.16 -14.90
N GLU A 381 6.96 4.99 -14.24
CA GLU A 381 8.16 4.33 -13.72
C GLU A 381 9.08 3.81 -14.84
N GLN A 382 10.06 4.61 -15.25
CA GLN A 382 11.02 4.27 -16.30
C GLN A 382 11.84 3.00 -16.02
N ALA A 383 11.90 2.53 -14.77
CA ALA A 383 12.62 1.31 -14.41
C ALA A 383 11.90 0.02 -14.88
N THR A 384 10.58 0.05 -15.11
CA THR A 384 9.76 -1.14 -15.45
C THR A 384 10.34 -2.00 -16.58
N ALA A 385 10.82 -1.38 -17.66
CA ALA A 385 11.42 -2.12 -18.78
C ALA A 385 12.69 -2.89 -18.36
N MET A 386 13.55 -2.28 -17.55
CA MET A 386 14.77 -2.89 -17.01
C MET A 386 14.45 -3.99 -15.98
N VAL A 387 13.45 -3.79 -15.13
CA VAL A 387 13.01 -4.80 -14.16
C VAL A 387 12.49 -6.04 -14.89
N CYS A 388 11.63 -5.86 -15.89
CA CYS A 388 11.13 -6.96 -16.75
C CYS A 388 12.25 -7.75 -17.42
N GLU A 389 13.41 -7.13 -17.70
CA GLU A 389 14.58 -7.80 -18.30
C GLU A 389 15.43 -8.58 -17.29
N VAL A 390 15.51 -8.12 -16.04
CA VAL A 390 16.35 -8.76 -15.01
C VAL A 390 15.60 -9.85 -14.22
N VAL A 391 14.31 -9.64 -13.90
CA VAL A 391 13.52 -10.59 -13.10
C VAL A 391 12.56 -11.45 -13.95
N GLY A 392 12.19 -10.97 -15.13
CA GLY A 392 11.18 -11.57 -16.01
C GLY A 392 9.89 -10.76 -16.03
N ASP A 393 9.27 -10.61 -17.20
CA ASP A 393 8.07 -9.80 -17.38
C ASP A 393 6.85 -10.35 -16.61
N SER A 394 6.76 -11.66 -16.41
CA SER A 394 5.73 -12.34 -15.63
C SER A 394 5.66 -12.00 -14.13
N HIS A 395 6.57 -11.14 -13.63
CA HIS A 395 6.65 -10.76 -12.21
C HIS A 395 6.31 -9.28 -11.95
N VAL A 396 5.91 -8.52 -12.97
CA VAL A 396 5.57 -7.09 -12.84
C VAL A 396 4.13 -6.86 -13.27
N MET A 397 3.35 -6.13 -12.47
CA MET A 397 1.93 -5.84 -12.73
C MET A 397 1.71 -4.33 -12.72
N TRP A 398 0.88 -3.81 -13.62
CA TRP A 398 0.56 -2.38 -13.63
C TRP A 398 -0.43 -2.01 -12.52
N ALA A 399 -0.21 -0.86 -11.90
CA ALA A 399 -1.01 -0.27 -10.85
C ALA A 399 -1.45 1.15 -11.22
N SER A 400 -2.68 1.52 -10.85
CA SER A 400 -3.14 2.91 -10.91
C SER A 400 -2.96 3.67 -9.60
N ASP A 401 -2.96 2.97 -8.46
CA ASP A 401 -3.13 3.50 -7.09
C ASP A 401 -4.36 4.43 -6.92
N TYR A 402 -5.31 4.40 -7.85
CA TYR A 402 -6.49 5.24 -7.77
C TYR A 402 -7.27 4.91 -6.48
N PRO A 403 -7.70 5.90 -5.66
CA PRO A 403 -7.68 7.34 -5.94
C PRO A 403 -6.66 8.13 -5.09
N HIS A 404 -5.50 7.58 -4.76
CA HIS A 404 -4.53 8.28 -3.92
C HIS A 404 -3.96 9.56 -4.59
N PHE A 405 -3.22 10.35 -3.82
CA PHE A 405 -2.88 11.73 -4.19
C PHE A 405 -1.81 11.84 -5.29
N ASP A 406 -1.01 10.80 -5.45
CA ASP A 406 0.05 10.62 -6.44
C ASP A 406 -0.36 9.72 -7.62
N ALA A 407 -1.54 9.09 -7.55
CA ALA A 407 -2.17 8.46 -8.71
C ALA A 407 -2.52 9.49 -9.81
N GLU A 408 -2.16 9.20 -11.07
CA GLU A 408 -2.61 9.99 -12.23
C GLU A 408 -4.00 9.54 -12.66
N PHE A 409 -4.95 10.48 -12.71
CA PHE A 409 -6.29 10.21 -13.25
C PHE A 409 -6.98 11.49 -13.74
N PRO A 410 -7.57 11.51 -14.95
CA PRO A 410 -7.52 10.48 -15.98
C PRO A 410 -6.27 10.61 -16.89
N GLY A 411 -5.49 9.54 -17.02
CA GLY A 411 -4.33 9.46 -17.89
C GLY A 411 -3.45 8.20 -17.74
N ALA A 412 -3.51 7.46 -16.63
CA ALA A 412 -2.49 6.47 -16.29
C ALA A 412 -2.40 5.27 -17.26
N VAL A 413 -3.54 4.79 -17.79
CA VAL A 413 -3.51 3.72 -18.81
C VAL A 413 -2.92 4.27 -20.11
N ALA A 414 -3.27 5.48 -20.51
CA ALA A 414 -2.79 6.09 -21.75
C ALA A 414 -1.26 6.30 -21.72
N GLU A 415 -0.70 6.82 -20.63
CA GLU A 415 0.75 6.99 -20.46
C GLU A 415 1.50 5.65 -20.62
N MET A 416 1.03 4.60 -19.96
CA MET A 416 1.64 3.26 -20.03
C MET A 416 1.52 2.63 -21.44
N PHE A 417 0.56 3.05 -22.27
CA PHE A 417 0.48 2.68 -23.69
C PHE A 417 1.31 3.56 -24.64
N GLU A 418 1.56 4.84 -24.31
CA GLU A 418 2.46 5.72 -25.06
C GLU A 418 3.95 5.39 -24.85
N ARG A 419 4.29 4.62 -23.80
CA ARG A 419 5.65 4.13 -23.51
C ARG A 419 6.25 3.28 -24.63
N GLY A 420 7.38 3.77 -25.16
CA GLY A 420 8.17 3.12 -26.21
C GLY A 420 9.33 2.23 -25.72
N ASP A 421 9.54 2.12 -24.41
CA ASP A 421 10.53 1.23 -23.77
C ASP A 421 9.99 -0.19 -23.52
N LEU A 422 8.68 -0.38 -23.66
CA LEU A 422 8.00 -1.68 -23.56
C LEU A 422 7.53 -2.16 -24.94
N SER A 423 7.88 -3.40 -25.30
CA SER A 423 7.29 -4.06 -26.47
C SER A 423 5.80 -4.34 -26.24
N SER A 424 4.99 -4.40 -27.30
CA SER A 424 3.55 -4.62 -27.18
C SER A 424 3.19 -5.90 -26.42
N GLU A 425 3.97 -6.99 -26.57
CA GLU A 425 3.78 -8.22 -25.81
C GLU A 425 4.09 -8.03 -24.31
N ARG A 426 5.22 -7.40 -23.98
CA ARG A 426 5.60 -7.12 -22.58
C ARG A 426 4.57 -6.20 -21.92
N ARG A 427 4.10 -5.17 -22.63
CA ARG A 427 3.03 -4.28 -22.17
C ARG A 427 1.72 -5.04 -21.94
N ALA A 428 1.30 -5.89 -22.88
CA ALA A 428 0.08 -6.69 -22.72
C ALA A 428 0.12 -7.63 -21.49
N ARG A 429 1.31 -8.14 -21.14
CA ARG A 429 1.52 -8.92 -19.91
C ARG A 429 1.39 -8.07 -18.65
N VAL A 430 2.18 -6.98 -18.57
CA VAL A 430 2.22 -6.08 -17.40
C VAL A 430 0.87 -5.40 -17.15
N MET A 431 0.18 -4.98 -18.21
CA MET A 431 -1.13 -4.31 -18.12
C MET A 431 -2.30 -5.21 -17.68
N GLY A 432 -2.15 -6.54 -17.68
CA GLY A 432 -3.27 -7.37 -17.20
C GLY A 432 -3.05 -8.88 -17.15
N ALA A 433 -2.35 -9.49 -18.11
CA ALA A 433 -2.21 -10.96 -18.11
C ALA A 433 -1.52 -11.48 -16.84
N ASN A 434 -0.50 -10.76 -16.35
CA ASN A 434 0.22 -11.09 -15.12
C ASN A 434 -0.69 -11.03 -13.89
N ALA A 435 -1.53 -9.99 -13.78
CA ALA A 435 -2.48 -9.85 -12.68
C ALA A 435 -3.56 -10.94 -12.72
N ILE A 436 -4.08 -11.28 -13.90
CA ILE A 436 -5.05 -12.36 -14.09
C ILE A 436 -4.49 -13.69 -13.58
N ASP A 437 -3.26 -14.06 -13.96
CA ASP A 437 -2.62 -15.30 -13.52
C ASP A 437 -2.23 -15.26 -12.02
N PHE A 438 -1.71 -14.13 -11.53
CA PHE A 438 -1.20 -13.99 -10.16
C PHE A 438 -2.31 -13.98 -9.10
N PHE A 439 -3.42 -13.29 -9.37
CA PHE A 439 -4.61 -13.29 -8.51
C PHE A 439 -5.62 -14.40 -8.85
N ARG A 440 -5.40 -15.13 -9.95
CA ARG A 440 -6.30 -16.18 -10.48
C ARG A 440 -7.71 -15.65 -10.78
N LEU A 441 -7.78 -14.46 -11.40
CA LEU A 441 -9.04 -13.81 -11.72
C LEU A 441 -9.84 -14.65 -12.75
N PRO A 442 -11.18 -14.63 -12.73
CA PRO A 442 -12.04 -15.38 -13.66
C PRO A 442 -12.11 -14.77 -15.08
N LEU A 443 -11.01 -14.13 -15.51
CA LEU A 443 -10.85 -13.42 -16.78
C LEU A 443 -10.06 -14.27 -17.78
N ARG A 444 -9.90 -13.77 -19.02
CA ARG A 444 -9.03 -14.38 -20.03
C ARG A 444 -8.23 -13.30 -20.74
N ALA A 445 -6.92 -13.32 -20.59
CA ALA A 445 -6.03 -12.44 -21.34
C ALA A 445 -5.89 -12.88 -22.80
N THR A 446 -5.92 -11.93 -23.71
CA THR A 446 -5.53 -12.06 -25.12
C THR A 446 -4.07 -11.65 -25.27
N THR A 447 -3.16 -12.62 -25.31
CA THR A 447 -1.71 -12.40 -25.46
C THR A 447 -1.24 -12.34 -26.91
N GLU A 448 -2.06 -12.76 -27.87
CA GLU A 448 -1.85 -12.53 -29.30
C GLU A 448 -2.53 -11.23 -29.73
N PRO A 449 -1.83 -10.30 -30.43
CA PRO A 449 -2.48 -9.12 -30.99
C PRO A 449 -3.49 -9.55 -32.07
N LEU A 450 -4.64 -8.87 -32.12
CA LEU A 450 -5.67 -9.13 -33.12
C LEU A 450 -5.09 -9.00 -34.53
N SER A 451 -4.89 -10.13 -35.23
CA SER A 451 -4.33 -10.15 -36.57
C SER A 451 -5.24 -9.35 -37.51
N SER A 452 -4.73 -8.28 -38.10
CA SER A 452 -5.51 -7.42 -38.99
C SER A 452 -5.94 -8.17 -40.24
N SER A 453 -7.20 -8.61 -40.25
CA SER A 453 -7.87 -9.11 -41.44
C SER A 453 -7.91 -8.00 -42.49
N ARG A 454 -7.34 -8.31 -43.66
CA ARG A 454 -7.07 -7.37 -44.76
C ARG A 454 -8.31 -6.85 -45.46
#